data_AF-A0A1H2E4E2-F1
#
_entry.id   AF-A0A1H2E4E2-F1
#
_cell.length_a   1.000
_cell.length_b   1.000
_cell.length_c   1.000
_cell.angle_alpha   90.00
_cell.angle_beta   90.00
_cell.angle_gamma   90.00
#
_symmetry.space_group_name_H-M   'P 1'
#
loop_
_entity.id
_entity.type
_entity.pdbx_description
1 polymer ?
#
loop_
_entity_poly.entity_id
_entity_poly.type
_entity_poly.pdbx_seq_one_letter_code
_entity_poly.pdbx_strand_id
1 'polypeptide(L)'
;MKKLFMYFFMMAMVLLVAAQVSYAQTGISASSYKAGDVVQIKGKIAPGQDLYLAIAQQEMFAPKDTNGVHEVKKFKKETQKGAFDMDTAISPLYYLITNVPEKFGKVDKKKFGGPSVLLGKGNGIYSTTMFYLKKNFDDVDATARAMMGPIATDKQWNFFRWANENAYGINTIVKEGNRKGKVVIFSRSVITDQSSGNYWDKDTSVQLDKTTGEFTVSFKSFRHTPPNTKFDVYVNSAKLGDYTIEKNGYWLNKGFRYMNPLWIVIGAILVGTYFSMIGAAGGMLMAAFQVLVVNTMGPVGINAANVLKPSNMALTLFSPLGSFWRYAMVEKRVAWPVGLSFGVGIFIGSIWLGKYVSAVLPMQAYKEWLAVLVVIMGIKTLMEMTPKAMNKRKNIKAMTQKFNKEIAAAKAEGRSAEMGSIEPIKTGLMDYRFKFWGEEFRINPLLFAILGVAIGVVSRSFGIGGGFLLVPAMTTLGALPMYVAVPISLIGTCFSSIGSFIGYLMTGYLPDMTLAIAIIIGGFAGGMLGSRAQKMFSEMTLKVVLAITLFFLFFRFFKIEIWI
;
A
#
# COMPACT_ATOMS: atom_id res chain seq x y z
N MET A 1 -66.29 4.25 52.03
CA MET A 1 -65.11 3.35 52.10
C MET A 1 -64.55 2.93 50.74
N LYS A 2 -65.34 2.52 49.74
CA LYS A 2 -64.82 2.09 48.42
C LYS A 2 -64.05 3.15 47.61
N LYS A 3 -64.49 4.42 47.61
CA LYS A 3 -63.78 5.50 46.89
C LYS A 3 -62.43 5.86 47.53
N LEU A 4 -62.33 5.81 48.87
CA LEU A 4 -61.10 6.12 49.59
C LEU A 4 -59.99 5.06 49.34
N PHE A 5 -60.39 3.79 49.24
CA PHE A 5 -59.49 2.68 48.90
C PHE A 5 -58.97 2.77 47.46
N MET A 6 -59.80 3.24 46.53
CA MET A 6 -59.42 3.44 45.13
C MET A 6 -58.40 4.56 44.96
N TYR A 7 -58.56 5.68 45.68
CA TYR A 7 -57.56 6.76 45.68
C TYR A 7 -56.25 6.36 46.36
N PHE A 8 -56.29 5.55 47.42
CA PHE A 8 -55.08 5.04 48.06
C PHE A 8 -54.32 4.07 47.14
N PHE A 9 -55.04 3.23 46.39
CA PHE A 9 -54.44 2.31 45.41
C PHE A 9 -53.87 3.06 44.20
N MET A 10 -54.55 4.11 43.73
CA MET A 10 -54.04 4.97 42.64
C MET A 10 -52.82 5.78 43.08
N MET A 11 -52.79 6.27 44.32
CA MET A 11 -51.63 7.00 44.87
C MET A 11 -50.45 6.07 45.14
N ALA A 12 -50.69 4.84 45.59
CA ALA A 12 -49.65 3.81 45.71
C ALA A 12 -49.10 3.38 44.34
N MET A 13 -49.95 3.31 43.31
CA MET A 13 -49.52 2.96 41.95
C MET A 13 -48.76 4.12 41.27
N VAL A 14 -49.11 5.39 41.56
CA VAL A 14 -48.35 6.57 41.11
C VAL A 14 -47.02 6.69 41.85
N LEU A 15 -46.94 6.32 43.14
CA LEU A 15 -45.69 6.26 43.91
C LEU A 15 -44.79 5.07 43.49
N LEU A 16 -45.36 3.95 43.03
CA LEU A 16 -44.62 2.82 42.44
C LEU A 16 -44.09 3.13 41.03
N VAL A 17 -44.71 4.04 40.28
CA VAL A 17 -44.22 4.52 38.97
C VAL A 17 -43.23 5.69 39.14
N ALA A 18 -43.35 6.49 40.20
CA ALA A 18 -42.41 7.57 40.52
C ALA A 18 -41.11 7.11 41.21
N ALA A 19 -41.02 5.83 41.61
CA ALA A 19 -39.83 5.21 42.17
C ALA A 19 -39.09 4.33 41.15
N GLN A 20 -39.10 4.68 39.86
CA GLN A 20 -38.00 4.31 38.98
C GLN A 20 -36.94 5.40 39.07
N VAL A 21 -36.17 5.38 40.16
CA VAL A 21 -34.81 5.91 40.11
C VAL A 21 -34.16 5.23 38.91
N SER A 22 -33.92 6.01 37.86
CA SER A 22 -33.17 5.55 36.71
C SER A 22 -31.78 5.22 37.22
N TYR A 23 -31.56 3.97 37.62
CA TYR A 23 -30.22 3.43 37.73
C TYR A 23 -29.61 3.63 36.34
N ALA A 24 -28.65 4.54 36.23
CA ALA A 24 -27.81 4.62 35.06
C ALA A 24 -27.24 3.22 34.85
N GLN A 25 -27.75 2.53 33.83
CA GLN A 25 -27.42 1.14 33.58
C GLN A 25 -25.91 1.08 33.30
N THR A 26 -25.15 0.61 34.28
CA THR A 26 -23.70 0.44 34.16
C THR A 26 -23.47 -0.68 33.14
N GLY A 27 -22.81 -0.37 32.03
CA GLY A 27 -22.64 -1.33 30.97
C GLY A 27 -22.27 -0.71 29.62
N ILE A 28 -22.07 -1.61 28.67
CA ILE A 28 -21.86 -1.29 27.26
C ILE A 28 -23.25 -1.14 26.62
N SER A 29 -23.47 -0.09 25.83
CA SER A 29 -24.82 0.22 25.31
C SER A 29 -25.39 -0.82 24.34
N ALA A 30 -24.54 -1.67 23.74
CA ALA A 30 -24.95 -2.80 22.92
C ALA A 30 -23.92 -3.92 22.98
N SER A 31 -24.35 -5.16 22.73
CA SER A 31 -23.47 -6.33 22.63
C SER A 31 -22.80 -6.47 21.26
N SER A 32 -23.32 -5.79 20.23
CA SER A 32 -22.70 -5.76 18.90
C SER A 32 -22.80 -4.40 18.23
N TYR A 33 -21.79 -4.10 17.41
CA TYR A 33 -21.62 -2.85 16.68
C TYR A 33 -21.12 -3.15 15.27
N LYS A 34 -21.44 -2.35 14.25
CA LYS A 34 -20.76 -2.50 12.95
C LYS A 34 -19.40 -1.81 13.01
N ALA A 35 -18.45 -2.30 12.21
CA ALA A 35 -17.13 -1.66 12.13
C ALA A 35 -17.24 -0.17 11.76
N GLY A 36 -16.68 0.70 12.60
CA GLY A 36 -16.74 2.15 12.44
C GLY A 36 -17.91 2.83 13.18
N ASP A 37 -18.78 2.07 13.85
CA ASP A 37 -19.81 2.61 14.73
C ASP A 37 -19.21 3.17 16.02
N VAL A 38 -20.00 4.01 16.69
CA VAL A 38 -19.67 4.57 18.00
C VAL A 38 -20.03 3.55 19.08
N VAL A 39 -19.04 3.17 19.88
CA VAL A 39 -19.22 2.35 21.08
C VAL A 39 -19.39 3.29 22.26
N GLN A 40 -20.45 3.09 23.03
CA GLN A 40 -20.76 3.87 24.22
C GLN A 40 -20.72 2.98 25.46
N ILE A 41 -20.03 3.45 26.49
CA ILE A 41 -19.79 2.76 27.75
C ILE A 41 -20.13 3.74 28.86
N LYS A 42 -21.02 3.32 29.77
CA LYS A 42 -21.43 4.11 30.93
C LYS A 42 -21.20 3.31 32.19
N GLY A 43 -20.83 3.98 33.27
CA GLY A 43 -20.56 3.31 34.51
C GLY A 43 -20.35 4.26 35.66
N LYS A 44 -19.96 3.68 36.79
CA LYS A 44 -19.60 4.40 38.00
C LYS A 44 -18.30 3.83 38.55
N ILE A 45 -17.34 4.70 38.85
CA ILE A 45 -16.11 4.39 39.58
C ILE A 45 -16.19 4.99 40.99
N ALA A 46 -15.24 4.68 41.87
CA ALA A 46 -15.23 5.28 43.19
C ALA A 46 -14.98 6.80 43.07
N PRO A 47 -15.72 7.65 43.82
CA PRO A 47 -15.51 9.09 43.84
C PRO A 47 -14.04 9.49 44.03
N GLY A 48 -13.61 10.51 43.31
CA GLY A 48 -12.23 11.02 43.33
C GLY A 48 -11.21 10.21 42.52
N GLN A 49 -11.55 9.03 42.00
CA GLN A 49 -10.64 8.25 41.16
C GLN A 49 -10.52 8.80 39.73
N ASP A 50 -9.37 8.56 39.11
CA ASP A 50 -9.21 8.72 37.67
C ASP A 50 -9.85 7.52 36.93
N LEU A 51 -10.29 7.78 35.71
CA LEU A 51 -10.89 6.80 34.82
C LEU A 51 -9.80 6.13 33.96
N TYR A 52 -9.76 4.81 34.01
CA TYR A 52 -8.96 3.97 33.11
C TYR A 52 -9.87 2.96 32.44
N LEU A 53 -10.13 3.16 31.15
CA LEU A 53 -10.94 2.27 30.34
C LEU A 53 -10.06 1.57 29.32
N ALA A 54 -9.73 0.30 29.58
CA ALA A 54 -8.95 -0.53 28.65
C ALA A 54 -9.91 -1.37 27.81
N ILE A 55 -9.83 -1.21 26.49
CA ILE A 55 -10.65 -1.93 25.52
C ILE A 55 -9.71 -2.74 24.64
N ALA A 56 -9.81 -4.05 24.70
CA ALA A 56 -8.82 -4.94 24.11
C ALA A 56 -9.47 -6.02 23.25
N GLN A 57 -8.96 -6.18 22.03
CA GLN A 57 -9.32 -7.32 21.18
C GLN A 57 -8.95 -8.64 21.89
N GLN A 58 -9.89 -9.59 21.93
CA GLN A 58 -9.70 -10.89 22.60
C GLN A 58 -8.63 -11.75 21.90
N GLU A 59 -8.63 -11.76 20.57
CA GLU A 59 -7.60 -12.47 19.80
C GLU A 59 -6.29 -11.68 19.83
N MET A 60 -5.34 -12.16 20.62
CA MET A 60 -4.01 -11.60 20.73
C MET A 60 -3.10 -12.08 19.60
N PHE A 61 -2.05 -11.31 19.32
CA PHE A 61 -1.00 -11.66 18.36
C PHE A 61 0.35 -11.71 19.07
N ALA A 62 1.08 -12.80 18.87
CA ALA A 62 2.49 -12.93 19.19
C ALA A 62 3.35 -12.99 17.91
N PRO A 63 4.61 -12.54 17.94
CA PRO A 63 5.48 -12.59 16.77
C PRO A 63 5.65 -13.99 16.15
N LYS A 64 5.45 -15.08 16.92
CA LYS A 64 5.46 -16.45 16.42
C LYS A 64 4.27 -16.82 15.55
N ASP A 65 3.15 -16.08 15.64
CA ASP A 65 1.90 -16.40 14.93
C ASP A 65 1.96 -15.97 13.45
N THR A 66 3.02 -15.25 13.04
CA THR A 66 3.21 -14.89 11.65
C THR A 66 3.72 -16.05 10.79
N ASN A 67 3.06 -16.26 9.66
CA ASN A 67 3.47 -17.25 8.66
C ASN A 67 4.31 -16.64 7.53
N GLY A 68 4.62 -15.34 7.59
CA GLY A 68 5.36 -14.64 6.54
C GLY A 68 6.87 -14.85 6.68
N VAL A 69 7.54 -15.39 5.66
CA VAL A 69 8.98 -15.69 5.69
C VAL A 69 9.83 -14.44 6.01
N HIS A 70 9.46 -13.28 5.46
CA HIS A 70 10.14 -12.02 5.74
C HIS A 70 9.79 -11.46 7.13
N GLU A 71 8.53 -11.58 7.55
CA GLU A 71 8.05 -11.17 8.86
C GLU A 71 8.75 -11.97 9.97
N VAL A 72 8.80 -13.30 9.87
CA VAL A 72 9.51 -14.18 10.82
C VAL A 72 10.97 -13.75 10.97
N LYS A 73 11.68 -13.53 9.86
CA LYS A 73 13.08 -13.08 9.90
C LYS A 73 13.22 -11.71 10.57
N LYS A 74 12.27 -10.80 10.29
CA LYS A 74 12.29 -9.46 10.85
C LYS A 74 11.98 -9.47 12.35
N PHE A 75 10.98 -10.22 12.79
CA PHE A 75 10.64 -10.37 14.20
C PHE A 75 11.78 -10.99 14.99
N LYS A 76 12.41 -12.07 14.50
CA LYS A 76 13.62 -12.64 15.13
C LYS A 76 14.73 -11.61 15.33
N LYS A 77 14.92 -10.71 14.37
CA LYS A 77 15.92 -9.63 14.48
C LYS A 77 15.53 -8.54 15.48
N GLU A 78 14.23 -8.25 15.63
CA GLU A 78 13.76 -7.25 16.58
C GLU A 78 13.74 -7.80 18.01
N THR A 79 13.37 -9.07 18.22
CA THR A 79 13.39 -9.72 19.54
C THR A 79 14.81 -9.91 20.07
N GLN A 80 15.80 -10.15 19.20
CA GLN A 80 17.23 -10.18 19.57
C GLN A 80 17.77 -8.85 20.12
N LYS A 81 17.11 -7.73 19.84
CA LYS A 81 17.52 -6.41 20.34
C LYS A 81 16.97 -6.09 21.74
N GLY A 82 16.24 -7.03 22.35
CA GLY A 82 15.88 -7.02 23.77
C GLY A 82 14.86 -5.95 24.13
N ALA A 83 13.58 -6.25 23.90
CA ALA A 83 12.46 -5.54 24.55
C ALA A 83 11.20 -6.42 24.66
N PHE A 84 11.04 -7.42 23.78
CA PHE A 84 10.00 -8.45 23.84
C PHE A 84 10.49 -9.74 23.16
N ASP A 85 9.83 -10.87 23.39
CA ASP A 85 10.18 -12.17 22.80
C ASP A 85 9.15 -12.65 21.75
N MET A 86 9.38 -13.83 21.19
CA MET A 86 8.53 -14.40 20.14
C MET A 86 7.16 -14.87 20.66
N ASP A 87 7.03 -15.07 21.97
CA ASP A 87 5.84 -15.61 22.65
C ASP A 87 4.98 -14.52 23.26
N THR A 88 5.54 -13.32 23.47
CA THR A 88 4.86 -12.16 24.01
C THR A 88 3.70 -11.78 23.09
N ALA A 89 2.48 -11.88 23.61
CA ALA A 89 1.26 -11.58 22.88
C ALA A 89 0.64 -10.26 23.35
N ILE A 90 0.10 -9.49 22.40
CA ILE A 90 -0.69 -8.28 22.66
C ILE A 90 -1.96 -8.28 21.82
N SER A 91 -3.00 -7.60 22.28
CA SER A 91 -4.18 -7.31 21.46
C SER A 91 -3.79 -6.36 20.31
N PRO A 92 -3.98 -6.75 19.04
CA PRO A 92 -3.64 -5.89 17.89
C PRO A 92 -4.38 -4.56 17.92
N LEU A 93 -5.68 -4.58 18.26
CA LEU A 93 -6.48 -3.40 18.55
C LEU A 93 -6.65 -3.29 20.07
N TYR A 94 -6.09 -2.22 20.62
CA TYR A 94 -6.12 -1.93 22.05
C TYR A 94 -6.25 -0.42 22.24
N TYR A 95 -7.24 0.00 23.03
CA TYR A 95 -7.50 1.38 23.34
C TYR A 95 -7.49 1.59 24.85
N LEU A 96 -6.73 2.57 25.31
CA LEU A 96 -6.70 3.00 26.69
C LEU A 96 -7.27 4.42 26.77
N ILE A 97 -8.53 4.52 27.16
CA ILE A 97 -9.25 5.79 27.25
C ILE A 97 -9.17 6.29 28.70
N THR A 98 -8.68 7.51 28.90
CA THR A 98 -8.44 8.06 30.25
C THR A 98 -8.50 9.59 30.28
N ASN A 99 -8.79 10.14 31.46
CA ASN A 99 -8.68 11.58 31.75
C ASN A 99 -7.26 12.01 32.16
N VAL A 100 -6.30 11.08 32.29
CA VAL A 100 -4.90 11.32 32.71
C VAL A 100 -3.89 10.67 31.75
N PRO A 101 -3.92 11.01 30.45
CA PRO A 101 -3.05 10.38 29.45
C PRO A 101 -1.54 10.55 29.75
N GLU A 102 -1.14 11.63 30.42
CA GLU A 102 0.25 11.94 30.80
C GLU A 102 0.92 10.87 31.68
N LYS A 103 0.13 10.02 32.35
CA LYS A 103 0.65 8.86 33.10
C LYS A 103 1.26 7.80 32.19
N PHE A 104 0.82 7.73 30.93
CA PHE A 104 1.25 6.72 29.95
C PHE A 104 2.25 7.23 28.93
N GLY A 105 2.44 8.55 28.82
CA GLY A 105 3.27 9.12 27.77
C GLY A 105 3.32 10.64 27.77
N LYS A 106 3.76 11.21 26.65
CA LYS A 106 3.84 12.66 26.43
C LYS A 106 3.62 13.00 24.96
N VAL A 107 3.11 14.20 24.69
CA VAL A 107 3.05 14.75 23.34
C VAL A 107 4.39 15.39 22.98
N ASP A 108 4.95 15.02 21.83
CA ASP A 108 6.21 15.59 21.32
C ASP A 108 6.19 15.70 19.78
N LYS A 109 7.14 16.44 19.21
CA LYS A 109 7.26 16.62 17.75
C LYS A 109 8.00 15.45 17.11
N LYS A 110 7.43 14.90 16.04
CA LYS A 110 8.04 13.90 15.16
C LYS A 110 8.37 14.50 13.80
N LYS A 111 9.65 14.43 13.42
CA LYS A 111 10.10 14.74 12.06
C LYS A 111 10.06 13.50 11.16
N PHE A 112 9.63 13.67 9.90
CA PHE A 112 9.50 12.57 8.93
C PHE A 112 9.65 13.01 7.46
N GLY A 113 9.84 12.03 6.58
CA GLY A 113 9.99 12.24 5.13
C GLY A 113 11.39 12.70 4.68
N GLY A 114 11.71 12.52 3.40
CA GLY A 114 12.98 12.95 2.82
C GLY A 114 14.11 11.90 2.79
N PRO A 115 15.17 12.15 1.99
CA PRO A 115 16.28 11.23 1.77
C PRO A 115 17.15 11.04 3.02
N SER A 116 17.16 9.81 3.56
CA SER A 116 17.90 9.49 4.80
C SER A 116 19.43 9.63 4.68
N VAL A 117 19.99 9.47 3.47
CA VAL A 117 21.43 9.63 3.23
C VAL A 117 21.87 11.10 3.24
N LEU A 118 20.99 12.02 2.84
CA LEU A 118 21.31 13.45 2.80
C LEU A 118 21.01 14.16 4.12
N LEU A 119 19.94 13.74 4.82
CA LEU A 119 19.46 14.44 6.01
C LEU A 119 19.84 13.74 7.33
N GLY A 120 20.25 12.48 7.27
CA GLY A 120 20.45 11.64 8.46
C GLY A 120 19.16 11.02 9.00
N LYS A 121 19.28 9.99 9.84
CA LYS A 121 18.11 9.30 10.43
C LYS A 121 17.40 10.22 11.43
N GLY A 122 16.10 10.44 11.22
CA GLY A 122 15.25 11.21 12.13
C GLY A 122 15.11 12.69 11.77
N ASN A 123 15.92 13.22 10.86
CA ASN A 123 15.84 14.60 10.38
C ASN A 123 14.98 14.70 9.14
N GLY A 124 13.69 14.43 9.30
CA GLY A 124 12.75 14.57 8.19
C GLY A 124 12.46 16.03 7.84
N ILE A 125 12.05 16.26 6.59
CA ILE A 125 11.66 17.60 6.08
C ILE A 125 10.29 18.06 6.61
N TYR A 126 9.45 17.13 7.05
CA TYR A 126 8.14 17.43 7.64
C TYR A 126 8.14 17.23 9.15
N SER A 127 7.25 17.91 9.86
CA SER A 127 7.06 17.75 11.31
C SER A 127 5.57 17.62 11.64
N THR A 128 5.24 16.77 12.61
CA THR A 128 3.89 16.61 13.19
C THR A 128 4.01 16.36 14.69
N THR A 129 2.91 16.46 15.43
CA THR A 129 2.83 15.99 16.82
C THR A 129 2.56 14.49 16.87
N MET A 130 3.03 13.84 17.93
CA MET A 130 2.82 12.42 18.22
C MET A 130 2.71 12.25 19.74
N PHE A 131 1.86 11.32 20.19
CA PHE A 131 1.88 10.85 21.56
C PHE A 131 2.92 9.72 21.70
N TYR A 132 3.98 9.97 22.46
CA TYR A 132 5.03 9.00 22.77
C TYR A 132 4.71 8.30 24.08
N LEU A 133 4.67 6.98 24.06
CA LEU A 133 4.52 6.17 25.25
C LEU A 133 5.81 6.22 26.09
N LYS A 134 5.66 6.04 27.40
CA LYS A 134 6.81 5.94 28.31
C LYS A 134 7.74 4.81 27.86
N LYS A 135 9.05 5.08 27.93
CA LYS A 135 10.06 4.19 27.34
C LYS A 135 10.15 2.87 28.10
N ASN A 136 10.21 2.94 29.42
CA ASN A 136 10.22 1.77 30.29
C ASN A 136 8.84 1.57 30.91
N PHE A 137 8.50 0.32 31.22
CA PHE A 137 7.24 0.03 31.90
C PHE A 137 7.18 0.70 33.27
N ASP A 138 8.28 0.70 34.03
CA ASP A 138 8.35 1.31 35.36
C ASP A 138 8.20 2.83 35.39
N ASP A 139 8.36 3.50 34.24
CA ASP A 139 8.13 4.95 34.11
C ASP A 139 6.63 5.30 34.06
N VAL A 140 5.75 4.30 33.90
CA VAL A 140 4.30 4.45 33.99
C VAL A 140 3.88 4.41 35.45
N ASP A 141 3.03 5.34 35.85
CA ASP A 141 2.50 5.44 37.22
C ASP A 141 2.03 4.09 37.77
N ALA A 142 2.34 3.78 39.03
CA ALA A 142 2.11 2.46 39.61
C ALA A 142 0.62 2.08 39.62
N THR A 143 -0.27 3.03 39.91
CA THR A 143 -1.72 2.81 39.82
C THR A 143 -2.14 2.61 38.38
N ALA A 144 -1.70 3.48 37.47
CA ALA A 144 -2.01 3.38 36.04
C ALA A 144 -1.58 2.04 35.43
N ARG A 145 -0.42 1.49 35.84
CA ARG A 145 0.08 0.18 35.38
C ARG A 145 -0.86 -0.97 35.69
N ALA A 146 -1.51 -0.95 36.85
CA ALA A 146 -2.47 -1.99 37.23
C ALA A 146 -3.78 -1.94 36.42
N MET A 147 -4.05 -0.82 35.73
CA MET A 147 -5.34 -0.55 35.09
C MET A 147 -5.36 -0.81 33.58
N MET A 148 -4.29 -1.38 33.01
CA MET A 148 -4.15 -1.56 31.55
C MET A 148 -4.79 -2.85 31.00
N GLY A 149 -5.50 -3.61 31.84
CA GLY A 149 -6.17 -4.85 31.43
C GLY A 149 -5.16 -5.93 31.01
N PRO A 150 -5.14 -6.40 29.75
CA PRO A 150 -4.28 -7.51 29.32
C PRO A 150 -2.78 -7.18 29.25
N ILE A 151 -2.39 -5.90 29.30
CA ILE A 151 -0.98 -5.49 29.31
C ILE A 151 -0.52 -5.40 30.78
N ALA A 152 0.11 -6.46 31.27
CA ALA A 152 0.51 -6.57 32.68
C ALA A 152 2.02 -6.67 32.90
N THR A 153 2.78 -6.97 31.84
CA THR A 153 4.23 -7.23 31.94
C THR A 153 5.06 -6.22 31.15
N ASP A 154 6.30 -6.01 31.56
CA ASP A 154 7.25 -5.14 30.84
C ASP A 154 7.45 -5.59 29.39
N LYS A 155 7.50 -6.90 29.13
CA LYS A 155 7.58 -7.44 27.76
C LYS A 155 6.37 -7.05 26.91
N GLN A 156 5.15 -7.18 27.45
CA GLN A 156 3.94 -6.79 26.74
C GLN A 156 3.89 -5.28 26.49
N TRP A 157 4.29 -4.46 27.47
CA TRP A 157 4.38 -3.01 27.30
C TRP A 157 5.36 -2.62 26.21
N ASN A 158 6.56 -3.19 26.22
CA ASN A 158 7.58 -2.96 25.22
C ASN A 158 7.14 -3.41 23.82
N PHE A 159 6.46 -4.56 23.73
CA PHE A 159 5.89 -5.03 22.47
C PHE A 159 4.78 -4.10 21.97
N PHE A 160 3.87 -3.71 22.86
CA PHE A 160 2.80 -2.77 22.57
C PHE A 160 3.34 -1.42 22.09
N ARG A 161 4.33 -0.84 22.79
CA ARG A 161 4.98 0.41 22.40
C ARG A 161 5.63 0.27 21.03
N TRP A 162 6.40 -0.78 20.79
CA TRP A 162 7.00 -1.02 19.49
C TRP A 162 5.93 -1.18 18.40
N ALA A 163 4.84 -1.91 18.65
CA ALA A 163 3.76 -2.14 17.70
C ALA A 163 3.01 -0.84 17.35
N ASN A 164 2.89 0.10 18.29
CA ASN A 164 2.15 1.36 18.13
C ASN A 164 3.00 2.53 17.64
N GLU A 165 4.31 2.56 17.89
CA GLU A 165 5.20 3.67 17.51
C GLU A 165 6.07 3.36 16.29
N ASN A 166 6.39 2.09 16.05
CA ASN A 166 7.23 1.67 14.94
C ASN A 166 6.39 1.50 13.67
N ALA A 167 6.80 2.15 12.58
CA ALA A 167 6.11 2.03 11.29
C ALA A 167 5.96 0.57 10.80
N TYR A 168 6.91 -0.31 11.12
CA TYR A 168 6.78 -1.74 10.79
C TYR A 168 5.77 -2.44 11.69
N GLY A 169 5.78 -2.18 12.99
CA GLY A 169 4.81 -2.70 13.94
C GLY A 169 3.37 -2.31 13.57
N ILE A 170 3.14 -1.04 13.26
CA ILE A 170 1.81 -0.53 12.91
C ILE A 170 1.32 -1.16 11.60
N ASN A 171 2.17 -1.23 10.58
CA ASN A 171 1.79 -1.81 9.27
C ASN A 171 1.69 -3.34 9.27
N THR A 172 2.18 -4.03 10.30
CA THR A 172 2.19 -5.50 10.37
C THR A 172 1.23 -6.03 11.42
N ILE A 173 1.01 -5.33 12.54
CA ILE A 173 0.23 -5.81 13.70
C ILE A 173 -1.02 -4.98 13.90
N VAL A 174 -0.87 -3.70 14.29
CA VAL A 174 -1.98 -2.88 14.79
C VAL A 174 -2.95 -2.47 13.68
N LYS A 175 -2.43 -2.17 12.49
CA LYS A 175 -3.16 -1.76 11.26
C LYS A 175 -3.89 -0.43 11.35
N GLU A 176 -4.42 -0.06 12.50
CA GLU A 176 -4.89 1.30 12.76
C GLU A 176 -3.69 2.21 13.03
N GLY A 177 -3.54 3.25 12.21
CA GLY A 177 -2.43 4.18 12.32
C GLY A 177 -2.83 5.57 11.88
N ASN A 178 -2.46 6.57 12.66
CA ASN A 178 -2.54 7.96 12.26
C ASN A 178 -1.46 8.26 11.22
N ARG A 179 -1.88 8.84 10.09
CA ARG A 179 -1.00 9.08 8.94
C ARG A 179 -1.01 10.55 8.54
N LYS A 180 0.14 11.05 8.11
CA LYS A 180 0.27 12.28 7.32
C LYS A 180 0.81 11.86 5.96
N GLY A 181 0.04 12.10 4.89
CA GLY A 181 0.33 11.49 3.59
C GLY A 181 0.36 9.96 3.68
N LYS A 182 1.46 9.32 3.26
CA LYS A 182 1.65 7.85 3.40
C LYS A 182 2.50 7.47 4.61
N VAL A 183 2.98 8.46 5.35
CA VAL A 183 3.84 8.20 6.50
C VAL A 183 2.98 7.92 7.72
N VAL A 184 3.13 6.70 8.22
CA VAL A 184 2.53 6.29 9.49
C VAL A 184 3.30 6.98 10.62
N ILE A 185 2.58 7.76 11.41
CA ILE A 185 3.13 8.50 12.53
C ILE A 185 3.13 7.59 13.76
N PHE A 186 1.96 7.18 14.23
CA PHE A 186 1.77 6.26 15.34
C PHE A 186 0.34 5.71 15.34
N SER A 187 0.04 4.72 16.15
CA SER A 187 -1.30 4.16 16.27
C SER A 187 -2.14 4.81 17.37
N ARG A 188 -3.46 4.77 17.19
CA ARG A 188 -4.44 5.26 18.15
C ARG A 188 -4.53 4.26 19.32
N SER A 189 -3.87 4.60 20.42
CA SER A 189 -3.64 3.69 21.56
C SER A 189 -4.13 4.31 22.86
N VAL A 190 -3.43 5.33 23.38
CA VAL A 190 -3.86 6.13 24.53
C VAL A 190 -4.68 7.30 24.01
N ILE A 191 -5.90 7.44 24.53
CA ILE A 191 -6.91 8.37 24.02
C ILE A 191 -7.50 9.14 25.20
N THR A 192 -7.76 10.42 25.00
CA THR A 192 -8.51 11.25 25.94
C THR A 192 -9.69 11.94 25.24
N ASP A 193 -10.32 12.91 25.90
CA ASP A 193 -11.42 13.67 25.32
C ASP A 193 -10.95 14.49 24.10
N GLN A 194 -11.80 14.56 23.07
CA GLN A 194 -11.54 15.34 21.86
C GLN A 194 -11.27 16.85 22.13
N SER A 195 -11.67 17.39 23.28
CA SER A 195 -11.34 18.75 23.70
C SER A 195 -9.83 19.00 23.84
N SER A 196 -9.00 17.95 23.89
CA SER A 196 -7.53 18.06 23.82
C SER A 196 -7.03 18.75 22.54
N GLY A 197 -7.85 18.76 21.48
CA GLY A 197 -7.49 19.29 20.16
C GLY A 197 -6.54 18.39 19.36
N ASN A 198 -6.11 17.25 19.91
CA ASN A 198 -5.23 16.31 19.21
C ASN A 198 -6.00 15.47 18.19
N TYR A 199 -5.39 15.23 17.03
CA TYR A 199 -6.06 14.53 15.94
C TYR A 199 -6.36 13.05 16.21
N TRP A 200 -5.70 12.43 17.20
CA TRP A 200 -5.94 11.02 17.58
C TRP A 200 -7.06 10.85 18.60
N ASP A 201 -7.47 11.94 19.26
CA ASP A 201 -8.61 11.99 20.19
C ASP A 201 -9.93 12.31 19.50
N LYS A 202 -9.89 12.60 18.18
CA LYS A 202 -11.07 12.91 17.38
C LYS A 202 -12.11 11.79 17.44
N ASP A 203 -13.38 12.17 17.51
CA ASP A 203 -14.52 11.26 17.63
C ASP A 203 -14.51 10.44 18.95
N THR A 204 -13.85 10.95 19.99
CA THR A 204 -13.91 10.43 21.37
C THR A 204 -14.48 11.49 22.32
N SER A 205 -15.48 11.11 23.12
CA SER A 205 -16.03 11.90 24.22
C SER A 205 -15.79 11.17 25.54
N VAL A 206 -15.18 11.85 26.50
CA VAL A 206 -14.90 11.32 27.84
C VAL A 206 -15.50 12.28 28.87
N GLN A 207 -16.58 11.85 29.51
CA GLN A 207 -17.23 12.58 30.60
C GLN A 207 -17.04 11.80 31.89
N LEU A 208 -16.46 12.43 32.90
CA LEU A 208 -16.28 11.87 34.24
C LEU A 208 -16.64 12.96 35.24
N ASP A 209 -17.65 12.71 36.06
CA ASP A 209 -17.89 13.49 37.26
C ASP A 209 -17.08 12.89 38.41
N LYS A 210 -16.01 13.58 38.81
CA LYS A 210 -15.14 13.12 39.90
C LYS A 210 -15.84 13.10 41.27
N THR A 211 -16.92 13.86 41.46
CA THR A 211 -17.64 13.95 42.73
C THR A 211 -18.52 12.73 42.92
N THR A 212 -19.27 12.34 41.88
CA THR A 212 -20.18 11.20 41.93
C THR A 212 -19.51 9.90 41.50
N GLY A 213 -18.44 9.98 40.71
CA GLY A 213 -17.77 8.85 40.06
C GLY A 213 -18.49 8.37 38.79
N GLU A 214 -19.56 9.04 38.36
CA GLU A 214 -20.28 8.68 37.14
C GLU A 214 -19.49 9.04 35.89
N PHE A 215 -19.45 8.14 34.92
CA PHE A 215 -18.77 8.38 33.66
C PHE A 215 -19.59 7.94 32.45
N THR A 216 -19.37 8.63 31.35
CA THR A 216 -19.84 8.25 30.01
C THR A 216 -18.69 8.42 29.04
N VAL A 217 -18.31 7.33 28.38
CA VAL A 217 -17.33 7.32 27.29
C VAL A 217 -18.01 6.90 26.01
N SER A 218 -17.78 7.67 24.95
CA SER A 218 -18.18 7.31 23.60
C SER A 218 -16.97 7.43 22.68
N PHE A 219 -16.65 6.40 21.91
CA PHE A 219 -15.58 6.49 20.92
C PHE A 219 -15.94 5.73 19.65
N LYS A 220 -15.41 6.21 18.53
CA LYS A 220 -15.58 5.54 17.24
C LYS A 220 -14.60 4.38 17.10
N SER A 221 -15.14 3.18 16.89
CA SER A 221 -14.35 1.98 16.61
C SER A 221 -13.59 2.08 15.28
N PHE A 222 -12.52 1.30 15.12
CA PHE A 222 -11.77 1.29 13.87
C PHE A 222 -12.65 0.81 12.70
N ARG A 223 -12.81 1.66 11.69
CA ARG A 223 -13.64 1.40 10.50
C ARG A 223 -13.25 0.13 9.75
N HIS A 224 -12.01 -0.35 9.91
CA HIS A 224 -11.52 -1.56 9.24
C HIS A 224 -11.17 -2.67 10.23
N THR A 225 -11.84 -2.70 11.38
CA THR A 225 -11.84 -3.87 12.27
C THR A 225 -12.34 -5.09 11.50
N PRO A 226 -11.69 -6.27 11.59
CA PRO A 226 -12.17 -7.47 10.93
C PRO A 226 -13.59 -7.88 11.34
N PRO A 227 -14.36 -8.54 10.47
CA PRO A 227 -15.66 -9.09 10.82
C PRO A 227 -15.58 -10.00 12.04
N ASN A 228 -16.59 -9.91 12.92
CA ASN A 228 -16.76 -10.77 14.09
C ASN A 228 -15.61 -10.66 15.11
N THR A 229 -14.97 -9.50 15.20
CA THR A 229 -13.88 -9.27 16.18
C THR A 229 -14.48 -8.96 17.54
N LYS A 230 -14.08 -9.72 18.57
CA LYS A 230 -14.55 -9.54 19.94
C LYS A 230 -13.61 -8.65 20.77
N PHE A 231 -14.17 -7.82 21.63
CA PHE A 231 -13.46 -6.92 22.52
C PHE A 231 -13.89 -7.12 23.95
N ASP A 232 -12.93 -7.19 24.87
CA ASP A 232 -13.15 -7.10 26.30
C ASP A 232 -13.00 -5.65 26.76
N VAL A 233 -13.88 -5.22 27.67
CA VAL A 233 -13.88 -3.87 28.26
C VAL A 233 -13.55 -3.98 29.75
N TYR A 234 -12.52 -3.27 30.18
CA TYR A 234 -12.09 -3.18 31.56
C TYR A 234 -12.19 -1.73 32.06
N VAL A 235 -12.80 -1.54 33.23
CA VAL A 235 -12.89 -0.24 33.92
C VAL A 235 -12.11 -0.36 35.22
N ASN A 236 -11.05 0.43 35.37
CA ASN A 236 -10.16 0.42 36.53
C ASN A 236 -9.77 -1.01 36.94
N SER A 237 -9.24 -1.79 35.97
CA SER A 237 -8.85 -3.21 36.05
C SER A 237 -9.97 -4.26 36.10
N ALA A 238 -11.19 -3.89 36.49
CA ALA A 238 -12.31 -4.82 36.55
C ALA A 238 -12.95 -5.01 35.16
N LYS A 239 -13.18 -6.26 34.74
CA LYS A 239 -13.88 -6.55 33.48
C LYS A 239 -15.36 -6.17 33.61
N LEU A 240 -15.80 -5.20 32.79
CA LEU A 240 -17.18 -4.74 32.72
C LEU A 240 -18.05 -5.66 31.85
N GLY A 241 -17.48 -6.13 30.74
CA GLY A 241 -18.19 -6.96 29.76
C GLY A 241 -17.40 -7.08 28.46
N ASP A 242 -18.08 -7.56 27.43
CA ASP A 242 -17.54 -7.69 26.08
C ASP A 242 -18.54 -7.24 25.02
N TYR A 243 -18.03 -6.92 23.83
CA TYR A 243 -18.85 -6.63 22.66
C TYR A 243 -18.19 -7.16 21.38
N THR A 244 -19.00 -7.36 20.34
CA THR A 244 -18.53 -7.85 19.03
C THR A 244 -18.65 -6.77 17.96
N ILE A 245 -17.61 -6.61 17.15
CA ILE A 245 -17.65 -5.79 15.94
C ILE A 245 -18.00 -6.66 14.74
N GLU A 246 -19.18 -6.41 14.19
CA GLU A 246 -19.79 -7.06 13.04
C GLU A 246 -19.36 -6.43 11.71
N LYS A 247 -19.59 -7.18 10.63
CA LYS A 247 -19.24 -6.74 9.28
C LYS A 247 -19.96 -5.46 8.86
N ASN A 248 -19.23 -4.56 8.18
CA ASN A 248 -19.78 -3.35 7.57
C ASN A 248 -19.50 -3.28 6.05
N GLY A 249 -20.21 -4.13 5.30
CA GLY A 249 -20.05 -4.26 3.83
C GLY A 249 -19.10 -5.38 3.40
N TYR A 250 -18.50 -5.24 2.22
CA TYR A 250 -17.60 -6.25 1.66
C TYR A 250 -16.22 -6.22 2.33
N TRP A 251 -15.81 -7.34 2.94
CA TRP A 251 -14.51 -7.51 3.56
C TRP A 251 -13.50 -8.09 2.57
N LEU A 252 -12.44 -7.34 2.28
CA LEU A 252 -11.32 -7.80 1.47
C LEU A 252 -10.27 -8.43 2.38
N ASN A 253 -10.20 -9.77 2.38
CA ASN A 253 -9.45 -10.54 3.38
C ASN A 253 -7.95 -10.15 3.46
N LYS A 254 -7.15 -10.36 2.41
CA LYS A 254 -5.73 -9.93 2.48
C LYS A 254 -5.57 -8.42 2.30
N GLY A 255 -6.59 -7.73 1.79
CA GLY A 255 -6.67 -6.27 1.84
C GLY A 255 -6.72 -5.71 3.26
N PHE A 256 -7.24 -6.54 4.19
CA PHE A 256 -7.54 -6.26 5.59
C PHE A 256 -8.41 -5.00 5.76
N ARG A 257 -9.45 -4.85 4.94
CA ARG A 257 -10.34 -3.67 5.00
C ARG A 257 -11.70 -3.92 4.36
N TYR A 258 -12.65 -3.07 4.72
CA TYR A 258 -13.90 -2.93 3.97
C TYR A 258 -13.71 -2.03 2.76
N MET A 259 -14.07 -2.53 1.58
CA MET A 259 -14.03 -1.77 0.33
C MET A 259 -14.83 -2.46 -0.76
N ASN A 260 -15.42 -1.68 -1.67
CA ASN A 260 -15.98 -2.21 -2.91
C ASN A 260 -14.85 -2.65 -3.88
N PRO A 261 -14.79 -3.92 -4.32
CA PRO A 261 -13.78 -4.42 -5.26
C PRO A 261 -13.77 -3.71 -6.63
N LEU A 262 -14.86 -3.04 -7.03
CA LEU A 262 -14.91 -2.29 -8.29
C LEU A 262 -13.82 -1.21 -8.40
N TRP A 263 -13.43 -0.60 -7.28
CA TRP A 263 -12.32 0.36 -7.26
C TRP A 263 -11.00 -0.28 -7.71
N ILE A 264 -10.78 -1.57 -7.42
CA ILE A 264 -9.60 -2.31 -7.86
C ILE A 264 -9.66 -2.51 -9.38
N VAL A 265 -10.83 -2.89 -9.91
CA VAL A 265 -11.02 -3.09 -11.35
C VAL A 265 -10.80 -1.79 -12.12
N ILE A 266 -11.43 -0.69 -11.68
CA ILE A 266 -11.26 0.64 -12.30
C ILE A 266 -9.80 1.06 -12.26
N GLY A 267 -9.14 0.90 -11.10
CA GLY A 267 -7.70 1.18 -10.98
C GLY A 267 -6.85 0.33 -11.93
N ALA A 268 -7.14 -0.96 -12.03
CA ALA A 268 -6.43 -1.86 -12.92
C ALA A 268 -6.67 -1.54 -14.40
N ILE A 269 -7.86 -1.07 -14.78
CA ILE A 269 -8.12 -0.55 -16.14
C ILE A 269 -7.26 0.68 -16.40
N LEU A 270 -7.32 1.69 -15.53
CA LEU A 270 -6.57 2.95 -15.71
C LEU A 270 -5.06 2.70 -15.77
N VAL A 271 -4.53 1.95 -14.81
CA VAL A 271 -3.10 1.63 -14.75
C VAL A 271 -2.72 0.69 -15.91
N GLY A 272 -3.57 -0.27 -16.28
CA GLY A 272 -3.34 -1.17 -17.41
C GLY A 272 -3.32 -0.45 -18.76
N THR A 273 -4.22 0.51 -18.97
CA THR A 273 -4.23 1.38 -20.15
C THR A 273 -2.96 2.20 -20.24
N TYR A 274 -2.59 2.84 -19.13
CA TYR A 274 -1.33 3.58 -19.03
C TYR A 274 -0.12 2.69 -19.32
N PHE A 275 -0.05 1.53 -18.66
CA PHE A 275 1.05 0.60 -18.76
C PHE A 275 1.20 0.03 -20.18
N SER A 276 0.10 -0.31 -20.85
CA SER A 276 0.14 -0.78 -22.23
C SER A 276 0.57 0.31 -23.22
N MET A 277 0.22 1.58 -23.01
CA MET A 277 0.64 2.67 -23.89
C MET A 277 2.13 2.99 -23.80
N ILE A 278 2.65 2.99 -22.57
CA ILE A 278 4.00 3.49 -22.25
C ILE A 278 5.00 2.35 -22.09
N GLY A 279 4.54 1.13 -21.81
CA GLY A 279 5.37 -0.06 -21.63
C GLY A 279 6.22 -0.08 -20.36
N ALA A 280 5.94 0.82 -19.40
CA ALA A 280 6.76 1.02 -18.21
C ALA A 280 5.92 1.23 -16.93
N ALA A 281 6.48 0.83 -15.78
CA ALA A 281 5.99 1.15 -14.43
C ALA A 281 4.63 0.59 -13.99
N GLY A 282 4.00 -0.33 -14.74
CA GLY A 282 2.67 -0.86 -14.40
C GLY A 282 2.53 -1.39 -12.97
N GLY A 283 3.45 -2.25 -12.52
CA GLY A 283 3.42 -2.83 -11.17
C GLY A 283 3.60 -1.78 -10.06
N MET A 284 4.43 -0.75 -10.28
CA MET A 284 4.62 0.33 -9.30
C MET A 284 3.44 1.27 -9.22
N LEU A 285 2.84 1.59 -10.37
CA LEU A 285 1.65 2.41 -10.45
C LEU A 285 0.46 1.69 -9.83
N MET A 286 0.34 0.37 -10.04
CA MET A 286 -0.68 -0.43 -9.36
C MET A 286 -0.44 -0.47 -7.85
N ALA A 287 0.80 -0.65 -7.42
CA ALA A 287 1.15 -0.57 -6.00
C ALA A 287 0.85 0.83 -5.42
N ALA A 288 1.07 1.90 -6.20
CA ALA A 288 0.75 3.26 -5.78
C ALA A 288 -0.77 3.44 -5.66
N PHE A 289 -1.54 2.99 -6.66
CA PHE A 289 -3.00 3.00 -6.63
C PHE A 289 -3.54 2.19 -5.44
N GLN A 290 -3.00 0.99 -5.20
CA GLN A 290 -3.45 0.16 -4.09
C GLN A 290 -3.09 0.71 -2.72
N VAL A 291 -2.06 1.55 -2.61
CA VAL A 291 -1.73 2.22 -1.35
C VAL A 291 -2.54 3.51 -1.18
N LEU A 292 -2.79 4.25 -2.27
CA LEU A 292 -3.47 5.55 -2.23
C LEU A 292 -4.99 5.45 -2.17
N VAL A 293 -5.56 4.62 -3.04
CA VAL A 293 -7.00 4.53 -3.24
C VAL A 293 -7.54 3.33 -2.49
N VAL A 294 -6.95 2.16 -2.72
CA VAL A 294 -7.38 0.93 -2.03
C VAL A 294 -6.89 0.91 -0.59
N ASN A 295 -5.76 1.54 -0.28
CA ASN A 295 -5.11 1.56 1.03
C ASN A 295 -5.13 0.18 1.72
N THR A 296 -4.58 -0.83 1.02
CA THR A 296 -4.38 -2.20 1.51
C THR A 296 -3.42 -2.23 2.71
N MET A 297 -3.77 -2.99 3.75
CA MET A 297 -3.01 -3.05 5.01
C MET A 297 -2.34 -4.40 5.27
N GLY A 298 -2.80 -5.48 4.62
CA GLY A 298 -2.35 -6.84 4.90
C GLY A 298 -2.92 -7.39 6.22
N PRO A 299 -3.13 -8.71 6.36
CA PRO A 299 -3.59 -9.31 7.61
C PRO A 299 -2.68 -9.04 8.80
N VAL A 300 -3.19 -9.22 10.02
CA VAL A 300 -2.37 -9.19 11.23
C VAL A 300 -1.22 -10.20 11.09
N GLY A 301 -0.02 -9.77 11.43
CA GLY A 301 1.20 -10.55 11.28
C GLY A 301 1.81 -10.53 9.89
N ILE A 302 1.18 -9.94 8.86
CA ILE A 302 1.71 -9.84 7.50
C ILE A 302 1.77 -8.39 7.04
N ASN A 303 2.91 -7.94 6.51
CA ASN A 303 3.05 -6.57 6.04
C ASN A 303 2.29 -6.34 4.73
N ALA A 304 1.60 -5.19 4.62
CA ALA A 304 0.89 -4.77 3.40
C ALA A 304 1.71 -4.95 2.12
N ALA A 305 3.01 -4.58 2.15
CA ALA A 305 3.87 -4.65 0.98
C ALA A 305 4.01 -6.08 0.44
N ASN A 306 3.99 -7.10 1.31
CA ASN A 306 4.16 -8.50 0.91
C ASN A 306 2.85 -9.12 0.39
N VAL A 307 1.69 -8.52 0.70
CA VAL A 307 0.41 -8.87 0.07
C VAL A 307 0.24 -8.18 -1.29
N LEU A 308 0.66 -6.92 -1.40
CA LEU A 308 0.51 -6.10 -2.59
C LEU A 308 1.35 -6.61 -3.77
N LYS A 309 2.62 -6.97 -3.51
CA LYS A 309 3.56 -7.30 -4.58
C LYS A 309 3.12 -8.50 -5.44
N PRO A 310 2.74 -9.67 -4.88
CA PRO A 310 2.31 -10.80 -5.69
C PRO A 310 1.09 -10.47 -6.56
N SER A 311 0.10 -9.78 -5.99
CA SER A 311 -1.11 -9.43 -6.72
C SER A 311 -0.88 -8.40 -7.83
N ASN A 312 0.05 -7.46 -7.64
CA ASN A 312 0.40 -6.48 -8.68
C ASN A 312 1.09 -7.11 -9.89
N MET A 313 1.69 -8.30 -9.75
CA MET A 313 2.24 -9.05 -10.88
C MET A 313 1.15 -9.49 -11.86
N ALA A 314 -0.09 -9.65 -11.39
CA ALA A 314 -1.21 -9.95 -12.26
C ALA A 314 -1.44 -8.82 -13.28
N LEU A 315 -1.32 -7.55 -12.88
CA LEU A 315 -1.46 -6.43 -13.80
C LEU A 315 -0.38 -6.49 -14.88
N THR A 316 0.88 -6.64 -14.46
CA THR A 316 2.03 -6.61 -15.36
C THR A 316 2.14 -7.85 -16.24
N LEU A 317 1.37 -8.91 -15.94
CA LEU A 317 1.23 -10.09 -16.78
C LEU A 317 0.05 -9.96 -17.75
N PHE A 318 -1.14 -9.60 -17.26
CA PHE A 318 -2.37 -9.65 -18.07
C PHE A 318 -2.65 -8.39 -18.88
N SER A 319 -2.15 -7.22 -18.47
CA SER A 319 -2.25 -6.01 -19.30
C SER A 319 -1.47 -6.13 -20.61
N PRO A 320 -0.21 -6.63 -20.63
CA PRO A 320 0.46 -6.98 -21.88
C PRO A 320 -0.34 -7.94 -22.73
N LEU A 321 -0.91 -9.01 -22.16
CA LEU A 321 -1.71 -9.98 -22.91
C LEU A 321 -2.93 -9.34 -23.58
N GLY A 322 -3.61 -8.42 -22.90
CA GLY A 322 -4.73 -7.65 -23.48
C GLY A 322 -4.31 -6.75 -24.64
N SER A 323 -3.10 -6.20 -24.59
CA SER A 323 -2.53 -5.38 -25.68
C SER A 323 -1.88 -6.20 -26.82
N PHE A 324 -1.51 -7.44 -26.51
CA PHE A 324 -0.62 -8.27 -27.33
C PHE A 324 -1.22 -8.59 -28.69
N TRP A 325 -2.49 -9.01 -28.73
CA TRP A 325 -3.17 -9.33 -29.99
C TRP A 325 -3.10 -8.17 -30.98
N ARG A 326 -3.33 -6.95 -30.51
CA ARG A 326 -3.32 -5.76 -31.35
C ARG A 326 -1.91 -5.44 -31.84
N TYR A 327 -0.93 -5.40 -30.94
CA TYR A 327 0.44 -5.07 -31.30
C TYR A 327 1.12 -6.14 -32.18
N ALA A 328 0.88 -7.42 -31.90
CA ALA A 328 1.53 -8.53 -32.59
C ALA A 328 0.82 -8.92 -33.89
N MET A 329 -0.50 -9.07 -33.87
CA MET A 329 -1.25 -9.62 -35.01
C MET A 329 -1.90 -8.54 -35.89
N VAL A 330 -2.56 -7.55 -35.28
CA VAL A 330 -3.29 -6.52 -36.03
C VAL A 330 -2.32 -5.50 -36.65
N GLU A 331 -1.41 -4.96 -35.86
CA GLU A 331 -0.52 -3.86 -36.28
C GLU A 331 0.90 -4.37 -36.63
N LYS A 332 1.23 -5.62 -36.30
CA LYS A 332 2.52 -6.26 -36.61
C LYS A 332 3.75 -5.41 -36.22
N ARG A 333 3.72 -4.82 -35.01
CA ARG A 333 4.74 -3.88 -34.48
C ARG A 333 5.74 -4.54 -33.52
N VAL A 334 5.77 -5.87 -33.48
CA VAL A 334 6.63 -6.63 -32.57
C VAL A 334 7.89 -7.13 -33.27
N ALA A 335 9.05 -6.66 -32.83
CA ALA A 335 10.35 -7.21 -33.24
C ALA A 335 10.63 -8.50 -32.45
N TRP A 336 10.14 -9.63 -32.93
CA TRP A 336 10.18 -10.91 -32.22
C TRP A 336 11.56 -11.35 -31.74
N PRO A 337 12.64 -11.31 -32.56
CA PRO A 337 13.95 -11.75 -32.11
C PRO A 337 14.44 -10.94 -30.89
N VAL A 338 14.22 -9.63 -30.91
CA VAL A 338 14.60 -8.74 -29.80
C VAL A 338 13.74 -9.02 -28.58
N GLY A 339 12.42 -9.13 -28.76
CA GLY A 339 11.48 -9.36 -27.66
C GLY A 339 11.74 -10.66 -26.92
N LEU A 340 11.98 -11.74 -27.67
CA LEU A 340 12.30 -13.05 -27.11
C LEU A 340 13.67 -13.06 -26.44
N SER A 341 14.72 -12.55 -27.11
CA SER A 341 16.06 -12.46 -26.52
C SER A 341 16.04 -11.64 -25.22
N PHE A 342 15.34 -10.50 -25.21
CA PHE A 342 15.25 -9.68 -24.01
C PHE A 342 14.46 -10.36 -22.89
N GLY A 343 13.32 -10.98 -23.23
CA GLY A 343 12.49 -11.74 -22.28
C GLY A 343 13.22 -12.92 -21.65
N VAL A 344 13.95 -13.71 -22.44
CA VAL A 344 14.78 -14.82 -21.96
C VAL A 344 15.88 -14.32 -21.03
N GLY A 345 16.57 -13.23 -21.40
CA GLY A 345 17.56 -12.59 -20.55
C GLY A 345 16.98 -12.18 -19.19
N ILE A 346 15.82 -11.53 -19.20
CA ILE A 346 15.10 -11.13 -17.97
C ILE A 346 14.69 -12.32 -17.13
N PHE A 347 14.19 -13.39 -17.75
CA PHE A 347 13.80 -14.61 -17.06
C PHE A 347 15.00 -15.24 -16.34
N ILE A 348 16.15 -15.37 -17.02
CA ILE A 348 17.40 -15.89 -16.45
C ILE A 348 17.90 -14.98 -15.31
N GLY A 349 17.97 -13.67 -15.56
CA GLY A 349 18.43 -12.70 -14.56
C GLY A 349 17.54 -12.66 -13.32
N SER A 350 16.22 -12.71 -13.50
CA SER A 350 15.27 -12.68 -12.40
C SER A 350 15.22 -14.00 -11.64
N ILE A 351 15.08 -15.16 -12.28
CA ILE A 351 14.91 -16.42 -11.54
C ILE A 351 16.24 -16.93 -10.99
N TRP A 352 17.29 -16.91 -11.81
CA TRP A 352 18.52 -17.63 -11.51
C TRP A 352 19.52 -16.76 -10.76
N LEU A 353 19.91 -15.62 -11.33
CA LEU A 353 20.95 -14.77 -10.75
C LEU A 353 20.44 -13.86 -9.63
N GLY A 354 19.19 -13.39 -9.73
CA GLY A 354 18.61 -12.43 -8.78
C GLY A 354 18.55 -12.93 -7.34
N LYS A 355 18.45 -14.25 -7.10
CA LYS A 355 18.48 -14.85 -5.75
C LYS A 355 19.82 -14.59 -5.05
N TYR A 356 20.92 -14.77 -5.77
CA TYR A 356 22.27 -14.62 -5.22
C TYR A 356 22.58 -13.15 -4.96
N VAL A 357 22.31 -12.28 -5.93
CA VAL A 357 22.59 -10.84 -5.83
C VAL A 357 21.80 -10.18 -4.71
N SER A 358 20.53 -10.56 -4.54
CA SER A 358 19.67 -10.02 -3.47
C SER A 358 20.10 -10.45 -2.06
N ALA A 359 20.90 -11.51 -1.92
CA ALA A 359 21.39 -11.96 -0.62
C ALA A 359 22.59 -11.14 -0.13
N VAL A 360 23.38 -10.57 -1.04
CA VAL A 360 24.64 -9.86 -0.73
C VAL A 360 24.48 -8.34 -0.68
N LEU A 361 23.46 -7.78 -1.35
CA LEU A 361 23.28 -6.33 -1.43
C LEU A 361 22.46 -5.74 -0.27
N PRO A 362 22.96 -4.70 0.43
CA PRO A 362 22.17 -3.98 1.43
C PRO A 362 21.01 -3.23 0.75
N MET A 363 19.79 -3.74 0.99
CA MET A 363 18.54 -3.31 0.33
C MET A 363 18.22 -1.80 0.43
N GLN A 364 18.79 -1.08 1.39
CA GLN A 364 18.54 0.36 1.56
C GLN A 364 19.37 1.22 0.60
N ALA A 365 20.69 1.01 0.53
CA ALA A 365 21.57 1.71 -0.41
C ALA A 365 21.18 1.43 -1.87
N TYR A 366 20.74 0.20 -2.13
CA TYR A 366 20.32 -0.22 -3.46
C TYR A 366 19.10 0.54 -4.01
N LYS A 367 18.12 0.88 -3.14
CA LYS A 367 16.94 1.66 -3.54
C LYS A 367 17.30 3.07 -4.00
N GLU A 368 18.28 3.69 -3.35
CA GLU A 368 18.72 5.04 -3.66
C GLU A 368 19.49 5.08 -4.99
N TRP A 369 20.37 4.10 -5.25
CA TRP A 369 21.07 3.98 -6.54
C TRP A 369 20.14 3.70 -7.72
N LEU A 370 19.10 2.87 -7.54
CA LEU A 370 18.09 2.70 -8.58
C LEU A 370 17.37 4.02 -8.88
N ALA A 371 17.04 4.80 -7.85
CA ALA A 371 16.36 6.06 -8.04
C ALA A 371 17.23 7.05 -8.84
N VAL A 372 18.55 7.08 -8.59
CA VAL A 372 19.51 7.84 -9.40
C VAL A 372 19.51 7.35 -10.86
N LEU A 373 19.57 6.05 -11.09
CA LEU A 373 19.54 5.46 -12.43
C LEU A 373 18.24 5.82 -13.19
N VAL A 374 17.10 5.81 -12.50
CA VAL A 374 15.79 6.19 -13.07
C VAL A 374 15.76 7.66 -13.47
N VAL A 375 16.36 8.56 -12.67
CA VAL A 375 16.49 9.98 -13.04
C VAL A 375 17.39 10.16 -14.24
N ILE A 376 18.54 9.50 -14.26
CA ILE A 376 19.46 9.55 -15.41
C ILE A 376 18.73 9.10 -16.67
N MET A 377 17.94 8.03 -16.60
CA MET A 377 17.10 7.59 -17.73
C MET A 377 16.03 8.62 -18.10
N GLY A 378 15.35 9.23 -17.13
CA GLY A 378 14.37 10.28 -17.35
C GLY A 378 14.97 11.50 -18.06
N ILE A 379 16.09 12.01 -17.57
CA ILE A 379 16.84 13.11 -18.19
C ILE A 379 17.29 12.71 -19.59
N LYS A 380 17.86 11.52 -19.77
CA LYS A 380 18.31 11.04 -21.09
C LYS A 380 17.15 10.94 -22.07
N THR A 381 15.98 10.42 -21.66
CA THR A 381 14.77 10.41 -22.48
C THR A 381 14.34 11.82 -22.88
N LEU A 382 14.45 12.81 -21.98
CA LEU A 382 14.18 14.21 -22.33
C LEU A 382 15.20 14.77 -23.32
N MET A 383 16.49 14.50 -23.13
CA MET A 383 17.56 14.93 -24.03
C MET A 383 17.37 14.41 -25.45
N GLU A 384 16.79 13.23 -25.63
CA GLU A 384 16.48 12.67 -26.97
C GLU A 384 15.44 13.45 -27.75
N MET A 385 14.60 14.24 -27.07
CA MET A 385 13.58 15.08 -27.71
C MET A 385 14.15 16.42 -28.17
N THR A 386 15.40 16.74 -27.81
CA THR A 386 16.02 17.99 -28.25
C THR A 386 16.22 18.00 -29.77
N PRO A 387 16.12 19.17 -30.44
CA PRO A 387 16.30 19.28 -31.87
C PRO A 387 17.64 18.71 -32.36
N LYS A 388 18.71 18.90 -31.56
CA LYS A 388 20.05 18.35 -31.83
C LYS A 388 20.03 16.82 -31.88
N ALA A 389 19.42 16.17 -30.90
CA ALA A 389 19.32 14.71 -30.84
C ALA A 389 18.42 14.15 -31.94
N MET A 390 17.28 14.79 -32.22
CA MET A 390 16.37 14.40 -33.30
C MET A 390 17.03 14.52 -34.67
N ASN A 391 17.83 15.57 -34.92
CA ASN A 391 18.56 15.73 -36.18
C ASN A 391 19.64 14.65 -36.36
N LYS A 392 20.23 14.15 -35.27
CA LYS A 392 21.16 13.01 -35.30
C LYS A 392 20.45 11.69 -35.61
N ARG A 393 19.18 11.54 -35.20
CA ARG A 393 18.36 10.33 -35.42
C ARG A 393 17.42 10.51 -36.61
N LYS A 394 18.00 10.60 -37.82
CA LYS A 394 17.27 10.83 -39.09
C LYS A 394 16.07 9.88 -39.28
N ASN A 395 16.25 8.59 -39.01
CA ASN A 395 15.22 7.56 -39.19
C ASN A 395 14.00 7.79 -38.27
N ILE A 396 14.23 8.18 -37.01
CA ILE A 396 13.13 8.50 -36.07
C ILE A 396 12.43 9.79 -36.49
N LYS A 397 13.18 10.80 -36.93
CA LYS A 397 12.62 12.07 -37.41
C LYS A 397 11.74 11.85 -38.64
N ALA A 398 12.22 11.09 -39.63
CA ALA A 398 11.48 10.75 -40.84
C ALA A 398 10.22 9.92 -40.53
N MET A 399 10.33 8.92 -39.66
CA MET A 399 9.16 8.15 -39.19
C MET A 399 8.12 9.05 -38.51
N THR A 400 8.55 9.93 -37.61
CA THR A 400 7.65 10.85 -36.89
C THR A 400 6.91 11.77 -37.84
N GLN A 401 7.58 12.27 -38.89
CA GLN A 401 6.95 13.08 -39.94
C GLN A 401 5.91 12.29 -40.74
N LYS A 402 6.22 11.05 -41.13
CA LYS A 402 5.28 10.17 -41.84
C LYS A 402 4.06 9.84 -40.98
N PHE A 403 4.26 9.52 -39.71
CA PHE A 403 3.19 9.28 -38.74
C PHE A 403 2.29 10.50 -38.54
N ASN A 404 2.86 11.69 -38.37
CA ASN A 404 2.06 12.92 -38.19
C ASN A 404 1.24 13.25 -39.44
N LYS A 405 1.78 13.00 -40.64
CA LYS A 405 1.04 13.14 -41.90
C LYS A 405 -0.14 12.17 -41.98
N GLU A 406 0.08 10.92 -41.60
CA GLU A 406 -0.99 9.91 -41.56
C GLU A 406 -2.09 10.28 -40.55
N ILE A 407 -1.74 10.76 -39.35
CA ILE A 407 -2.75 11.25 -38.40
C ILE A 407 -3.59 12.39 -39.00
N ALA A 408 -2.94 13.33 -39.68
CA ALA A 408 -3.64 14.45 -40.30
C ALA A 408 -4.59 13.98 -41.41
N ALA A 409 -4.14 13.05 -42.26
CA ALA A 409 -4.95 12.44 -43.30
C ALA A 409 -6.15 11.65 -42.72
N ALA A 410 -5.88 10.78 -41.74
CA ALA A 410 -6.92 10.00 -41.08
C ALA A 410 -7.98 10.88 -40.41
N LYS A 411 -7.57 11.99 -39.79
CA LYS A 411 -8.48 12.98 -39.20
C LYS A 411 -9.33 13.68 -40.26
N ALA A 412 -8.75 14.03 -41.41
CA ALA A 412 -9.47 14.65 -42.52
C ALA A 412 -10.49 13.69 -43.16
N GLU A 413 -10.15 12.40 -43.23
CA GLU A 413 -10.97 11.34 -43.83
C GLU A 413 -11.97 10.70 -42.85
N GLY A 414 -11.98 11.12 -41.58
CA GLY A 414 -12.85 10.54 -40.55
C GLY A 414 -12.54 9.07 -40.20
N ARG A 415 -11.39 8.55 -40.62
CA ARG A 415 -10.93 7.19 -40.36
C ARG A 415 -9.95 7.13 -39.20
N SER A 416 -9.69 5.92 -38.72
CA SER A 416 -8.68 5.71 -37.69
C SER A 416 -7.29 5.65 -38.32
N ALA A 417 -6.30 6.36 -37.77
CA ALA A 417 -4.92 6.34 -38.27
C ALA A 417 -4.36 4.92 -38.36
N GLU A 418 -3.75 4.60 -39.50
CA GLU A 418 -3.07 3.34 -39.73
C GLU A 418 -1.65 3.39 -39.15
N MET A 419 -1.24 2.30 -38.52
CA MET A 419 0.12 2.19 -37.98
C MET A 419 1.01 1.45 -38.97
N GLY A 420 2.24 1.92 -39.13
CA GLY A 420 3.27 1.14 -39.82
C GLY A 420 3.50 -0.21 -39.15
N SER A 421 3.94 -1.19 -39.95
CA SER A 421 4.29 -2.55 -39.53
C SER A 421 5.80 -2.76 -39.57
N ILE A 422 6.26 -3.83 -38.90
CA ILE A 422 7.66 -4.25 -38.96
C ILE A 422 7.84 -5.19 -40.15
N GLU A 423 8.76 -4.82 -41.03
CA GLU A 423 9.19 -5.63 -42.17
C GLU A 423 10.64 -6.11 -41.93
N PRO A 424 10.87 -7.38 -41.57
CA PRO A 424 12.21 -7.89 -41.33
C PRO A 424 13.02 -7.92 -42.63
N ILE A 425 14.23 -7.37 -42.59
CA ILE A 425 15.21 -7.43 -43.70
C ILE A 425 16.20 -8.57 -43.43
N LYS A 426 16.74 -8.61 -42.21
CA LYS A 426 17.76 -9.58 -41.80
C LYS A 426 17.48 -10.06 -40.39
N THR A 427 17.40 -11.37 -40.22
CA THR A 427 17.19 -12.05 -38.95
C THR A 427 18.48 -12.73 -38.48
N GLY A 428 19.13 -12.17 -37.46
CA GLY A 428 20.30 -12.76 -36.83
C GLY A 428 20.34 -12.48 -35.34
N LEU A 429 21.06 -13.32 -34.58
CA LEU A 429 21.17 -13.20 -33.11
C LEU A 429 21.96 -11.95 -32.65
N MET A 430 22.91 -11.48 -33.47
CA MET A 430 23.72 -10.29 -33.19
C MET A 430 23.40 -9.09 -34.08
N ASP A 431 22.69 -9.31 -35.20
CA ASP A 431 22.36 -8.28 -36.19
C ASP A 431 20.94 -8.52 -36.71
N TYR A 432 19.98 -7.81 -36.12
CA TYR A 432 18.59 -7.78 -36.57
C TYR A 432 18.31 -6.44 -37.24
N ARG A 433 17.80 -6.48 -38.47
CA ARG A 433 17.44 -5.29 -39.25
C ARG A 433 16.02 -5.38 -39.75
N PHE A 434 15.27 -4.30 -39.60
CA PHE A 434 13.88 -4.24 -40.04
C PHE A 434 13.50 -2.83 -40.50
N LYS A 435 12.50 -2.73 -41.37
CA LYS A 435 11.88 -1.46 -41.72
C LYS A 435 10.66 -1.20 -40.83
N PHE A 436 10.47 0.06 -40.47
CA PHE A 436 9.26 0.56 -39.83
C PHE A 436 8.97 1.95 -40.40
N TRP A 437 7.78 2.16 -40.96
CA TRP A 437 7.47 3.36 -41.77
C TRP A 437 8.46 3.61 -42.93
N GLY A 438 8.98 2.53 -43.53
CA GLY A 438 9.97 2.58 -44.60
C GLY A 438 11.38 3.00 -44.16
N GLU A 439 11.61 3.25 -42.87
CA GLU A 439 12.93 3.57 -42.32
C GLU A 439 13.58 2.31 -41.73
N GLU A 440 14.86 2.09 -42.01
CA GLU A 440 15.61 0.92 -41.52
C GLU A 440 16.08 1.13 -40.07
N PHE A 441 15.88 0.13 -39.22
CA PHE A 441 16.37 0.09 -37.85
C PHE A 441 17.24 -1.15 -37.64
N ARG A 442 18.36 -0.96 -36.95
CA ARG A 442 19.31 -2.03 -36.61
C ARG A 442 19.38 -2.18 -35.10
N ILE A 443 19.34 -3.43 -34.63
CA ILE A 443 19.41 -3.77 -33.22
C ILE A 443 20.12 -5.11 -33.03
N ASN A 444 20.79 -5.30 -31.89
CA ASN A 444 21.49 -6.52 -31.55
C ASN A 444 20.67 -7.31 -30.50
N PRO A 445 19.95 -8.38 -30.89
CA PRO A 445 19.15 -9.17 -29.94
C PRO A 445 19.95 -9.72 -28.76
N LEU A 446 21.18 -10.20 -28.98
CA LEU A 446 22.05 -10.74 -27.94
C LEU A 446 22.45 -9.68 -26.89
N LEU A 447 22.76 -8.46 -27.33
CA LEU A 447 23.04 -7.36 -26.41
C LEU A 447 21.84 -7.10 -25.49
N PHE A 448 20.63 -7.16 -26.05
CA PHE A 448 19.40 -7.02 -25.27
C PHE A 448 19.17 -8.22 -24.36
N ALA A 449 19.54 -9.45 -24.74
CA ALA A 449 19.51 -10.58 -23.80
C ALA A 449 20.41 -10.33 -22.57
N ILE A 450 21.65 -9.87 -22.77
CA ILE A 450 22.60 -9.56 -21.68
C ILE A 450 22.05 -8.43 -20.80
N LEU A 451 21.55 -7.35 -21.43
CA LEU A 451 20.92 -6.25 -20.70
C LEU A 451 19.68 -6.73 -19.94
N GLY A 452 18.94 -7.69 -20.50
CA GLY A 452 17.80 -8.34 -19.90
C GLY A 452 18.17 -9.06 -18.62
N VAL A 453 19.31 -9.75 -18.61
CA VAL A 453 19.84 -10.39 -17.40
C VAL A 453 20.07 -9.35 -16.29
N ALA A 454 20.76 -8.25 -16.61
CA ALA A 454 21.02 -7.19 -15.64
C ALA A 454 19.72 -6.55 -15.10
N ILE A 455 18.77 -6.21 -15.99
CA ILE A 455 17.47 -5.65 -15.59
C ILE A 455 16.63 -6.69 -14.83
N GLY A 456 16.73 -7.98 -15.17
CA GLY A 456 16.04 -9.07 -14.50
C GLY A 456 16.51 -9.26 -13.06
N VAL A 457 17.84 -9.20 -12.83
CA VAL A 457 18.41 -9.18 -11.48
C VAL A 457 17.86 -7.99 -10.70
N VAL A 458 17.88 -6.80 -11.31
CA VAL A 458 17.38 -5.58 -10.68
C VAL A 458 15.91 -5.72 -10.31
N SER A 459 15.10 -6.17 -11.26
CA SER A 459 13.66 -6.41 -11.13
C SER A 459 13.30 -7.27 -9.92
N ARG A 460 13.98 -8.43 -9.75
CA ARG A 460 13.71 -9.35 -8.65
C ARG A 460 13.99 -8.71 -7.30
N SER A 461 15.12 -8.02 -7.16
CA SER A 461 15.49 -7.39 -5.89
C SER A 461 14.46 -6.35 -5.43
N PHE A 462 13.83 -5.64 -6.37
CA PHE A 462 12.78 -4.68 -6.05
C PHE A 462 11.38 -5.29 -5.94
N GLY A 463 11.13 -6.43 -6.60
CA GLY A 463 9.83 -7.09 -6.61
C GLY A 463 8.76 -6.30 -7.37
N ILE A 464 9.21 -5.45 -8.30
CA ILE A 464 8.42 -4.42 -8.97
C ILE A 464 8.01 -4.83 -10.41
N GLY A 465 8.63 -5.86 -10.98
CA GLY A 465 8.51 -6.18 -12.40
C GLY A 465 9.31 -5.16 -13.23
N GLY A 466 10.43 -5.59 -13.79
CA GLY A 466 11.52 -4.77 -14.36
C GLY A 466 11.15 -3.95 -15.59
N GLY A 467 9.88 -3.94 -15.98
CA GLY A 467 9.33 -3.27 -17.15
C GLY A 467 9.68 -1.79 -17.25
N PHE A 468 9.82 -1.10 -16.12
CA PHE A 468 10.04 0.35 -16.11
C PHE A 468 11.40 0.79 -16.70
N LEU A 469 12.42 -0.08 -16.69
CA LEU A 469 13.72 0.20 -17.31
C LEU A 469 13.79 -0.27 -18.76
N LEU A 470 12.86 -1.11 -19.21
CA LEU A 470 12.92 -1.74 -20.53
C LEU A 470 12.73 -0.74 -21.66
N VAL A 471 11.71 0.12 -21.56
CA VAL A 471 11.43 1.12 -22.61
C VAL A 471 12.53 2.16 -22.72
N PRO A 472 13.00 2.80 -21.62
CA PRO A 472 14.14 3.70 -21.69
C PRO A 472 15.41 3.01 -22.22
N ALA A 473 15.66 1.75 -21.87
CA ALA A 473 16.78 0.99 -22.43
C ALA A 473 16.67 0.84 -23.94
N MET A 474 15.50 0.47 -24.47
CA MET A 474 15.30 0.31 -25.92
C MET A 474 15.37 1.62 -26.69
N THR A 475 14.79 2.69 -26.17
CA THR A 475 14.80 3.99 -26.85
C THR A 475 16.18 4.65 -26.79
N THR A 476 16.93 4.43 -25.71
CA THR A 476 18.23 5.09 -25.50
C THR A 476 19.43 4.29 -25.95
N LEU A 477 19.41 2.96 -25.85
CA LEU A 477 20.50 2.08 -26.29
C LEU A 477 20.20 1.44 -27.65
N GLY A 478 18.94 1.04 -27.87
CA GLY A 478 18.50 0.46 -29.14
C GLY A 478 18.13 1.49 -30.20
N ALA A 479 18.07 2.78 -29.85
CA ALA A 479 17.61 3.88 -30.72
C ALA A 479 16.28 3.57 -31.44
N LEU A 480 15.41 2.80 -30.78
CA LEU A 480 14.10 2.42 -31.31
C LEU A 480 13.06 3.52 -31.05
N PRO A 481 12.07 3.68 -31.94
CA PRO A 481 10.92 4.52 -31.66
C PRO A 481 10.03 3.88 -30.58
N MET A 482 9.30 4.69 -29.81
CA MET A 482 8.40 4.26 -28.75
C MET A 482 7.36 3.27 -29.25
N TYR A 483 6.82 3.49 -30.45
CA TYR A 483 5.81 2.60 -31.06
C TYR A 483 6.29 1.16 -31.28
N VAL A 484 7.61 0.95 -31.36
CA VAL A 484 8.23 -0.37 -31.48
C VAL A 484 8.80 -0.84 -30.14
N ALA A 485 9.40 0.08 -29.36
CA ALA A 485 9.97 -0.23 -28.06
C ALA A 485 8.93 -0.74 -27.04
N VAL A 486 7.73 -0.17 -27.03
CA VAL A 486 6.66 -0.53 -26.08
C VAL A 486 6.17 -1.97 -26.28
N PRO A 487 5.77 -2.43 -27.48
CA PRO A 487 5.39 -3.83 -27.67
C PRO A 487 6.48 -4.83 -27.27
N ILE A 488 7.75 -4.53 -27.58
CA ILE A 488 8.87 -5.41 -27.23
C ILE A 488 9.09 -5.42 -25.70
N SER A 489 8.95 -4.29 -25.02
CA SER A 489 9.10 -4.21 -23.55
C SER A 489 8.00 -4.96 -22.81
N LEU A 490 6.78 -4.98 -23.35
CA LEU A 490 5.66 -5.70 -22.78
C LEU A 490 5.91 -7.22 -22.76
N ILE A 491 6.54 -7.77 -23.82
CA ILE A 491 7.00 -9.17 -23.83
C ILE A 491 7.99 -9.41 -22.69
N GLY A 492 9.04 -8.59 -22.59
CA GLY A 492 10.03 -8.70 -21.52
C GLY A 492 9.41 -8.60 -20.12
N THR A 493 8.38 -7.76 -19.97
CA THR A 493 7.66 -7.60 -18.71
C THR A 493 6.79 -8.81 -18.36
N CYS A 494 6.19 -9.50 -19.35
CA CYS A 494 5.51 -10.78 -19.12
C CYS A 494 6.47 -11.81 -18.50
N PHE A 495 7.64 -12.02 -19.11
CA PHE A 495 8.65 -12.94 -18.60
C PHE A 495 9.11 -12.55 -17.19
N SER A 496 9.34 -11.26 -16.94
CA SER A 496 9.68 -10.76 -15.60
C SER A 496 8.59 -11.03 -14.56
N SER A 497 7.33 -10.85 -14.95
CA SER A 497 6.17 -11.02 -14.07
C SER A 497 5.96 -12.48 -13.72
N ILE A 498 6.13 -13.39 -14.69
CA ILE A 498 6.10 -14.84 -14.46
C ILE A 498 7.19 -15.24 -13.46
N GLY A 499 8.45 -14.83 -13.70
CA GLY A 499 9.55 -15.17 -12.81
C GLY A 499 9.40 -14.60 -11.39
N SER A 500 8.86 -13.39 -11.28
CA SER A 500 8.57 -12.75 -9.99
C SER A 500 7.42 -13.45 -9.27
N PHE A 501 6.36 -13.81 -9.99
CA PHE A 501 5.21 -14.53 -9.45
C PHE A 501 5.60 -15.90 -8.90
N ILE A 502 6.35 -16.70 -9.67
CA ILE A 502 6.92 -17.97 -9.19
C ILE A 502 7.77 -17.74 -7.93
N GLY A 503 8.60 -16.69 -7.93
CA GLY A 503 9.38 -16.32 -6.76
C GLY A 503 8.54 -16.08 -5.51
N TYR A 504 7.41 -15.38 -5.62
CA TYR A 504 6.50 -15.15 -4.50
C TYR A 504 5.79 -16.44 -4.04
N LEU A 505 5.35 -17.27 -4.99
CA LEU A 505 4.76 -18.58 -4.70
C LEU A 505 5.72 -19.47 -3.90
N MET A 506 6.99 -19.55 -4.32
CA MET A 506 8.01 -20.32 -3.60
C MET A 506 8.29 -19.80 -2.19
N THR A 507 8.06 -18.52 -1.93
CA THR A 507 8.19 -17.91 -0.58
C THR A 507 6.91 -17.97 0.25
N GLY A 508 5.83 -18.57 -0.25
CA GLY A 508 4.55 -18.69 0.47
C GLY A 508 3.65 -17.45 0.41
N TYR A 509 4.05 -16.39 -0.30
CA TYR A 509 3.20 -15.20 -0.49
C TYR A 509 2.25 -15.41 -1.66
N LEU A 510 1.11 -16.03 -1.37
CA LEU A 510 0.03 -16.16 -2.34
C LEU A 510 -0.69 -14.82 -2.53
N PRO A 511 -1.08 -14.45 -3.77
CA PRO A 511 -1.96 -13.30 -3.96
C PRO A 511 -3.32 -13.56 -3.30
N ASP A 512 -4.06 -12.49 -3.03
CA ASP A 512 -5.49 -12.59 -2.72
C ASP A 512 -6.24 -12.90 -4.02
N MET A 513 -7.06 -13.95 -4.04
CA MET A 513 -7.73 -14.39 -5.27
C MET A 513 -8.71 -13.36 -5.79
N THR A 514 -9.48 -12.72 -4.90
CA THR A 514 -10.42 -11.66 -5.29
C THR A 514 -9.66 -10.48 -5.88
N LEU A 515 -8.60 -10.03 -5.20
CA LEU A 515 -7.80 -8.90 -5.66
C LEU A 515 -7.06 -9.24 -6.97
N ALA A 516 -6.54 -10.46 -7.10
CA ALA A 516 -5.89 -10.93 -8.33
C ALA A 516 -6.86 -10.96 -9.50
N ILE A 517 -8.04 -11.58 -9.36
CA ILE A 517 -9.04 -11.67 -10.42
C ILE A 517 -9.50 -10.27 -10.85
N ALA A 518 -9.77 -9.37 -9.90
CA ALA A 518 -10.13 -7.99 -10.22
C ALA A 518 -9.06 -7.27 -11.04
N ILE A 519 -7.78 -7.48 -10.70
CA ILE A 519 -6.64 -6.93 -11.43
C ILE A 519 -6.45 -7.58 -12.80
N ILE A 520 -6.71 -8.89 -12.92
CA ILE A 520 -6.63 -9.60 -14.21
C ILE A 520 -7.66 -9.03 -15.18
N ILE A 521 -8.92 -8.95 -14.76
CA ILE A 521 -10.02 -8.43 -15.58
C ILE A 521 -9.73 -6.98 -15.97
N GLY A 522 -9.44 -6.13 -14.98
CA GLY A 522 -9.18 -4.72 -15.24
C GLY A 522 -7.89 -4.49 -16.04
N GLY A 523 -6.83 -5.25 -15.75
CA GLY A 523 -5.56 -5.16 -16.45
C GLY A 523 -5.66 -5.56 -17.91
N PHE A 524 -6.35 -6.67 -18.20
CA PHE A 524 -6.58 -7.14 -19.57
C PHE A 524 -7.42 -6.14 -20.39
N ALA A 525 -8.53 -5.67 -19.84
CA ALA A 525 -9.34 -4.61 -20.45
C ALA A 525 -8.52 -3.32 -20.64
N GLY A 526 -7.75 -2.94 -19.61
CA GLY A 526 -6.83 -1.81 -19.65
C GLY A 526 -5.82 -1.94 -20.79
N GLY A 527 -5.22 -3.11 -20.99
CA GLY A 527 -4.29 -3.37 -22.09
C GLY A 527 -4.92 -3.28 -23.48
N MET A 528 -6.16 -3.75 -23.63
CA MET A 528 -6.92 -3.61 -24.87
C MET A 528 -7.21 -2.13 -25.21
N LEU A 529 -7.51 -1.32 -24.19
CA LEU A 529 -7.71 0.12 -24.33
C LEU A 529 -6.39 0.85 -24.58
N GLY A 530 -5.32 0.49 -23.87
CA GLY A 530 -4.00 1.10 -23.99
C GLY A 530 -3.40 0.93 -25.38
N SER A 531 -3.49 -0.29 -25.93
CA SER A 531 -3.03 -0.54 -27.30
C SER A 531 -3.78 0.28 -28.36
N ARG A 532 -5.07 0.54 -28.14
CA ARG A 532 -5.90 1.43 -28.98
C ARG A 532 -5.57 2.90 -28.80
N ALA A 533 -5.33 3.32 -27.56
CA ALA A 533 -5.07 4.71 -27.23
C ALA A 533 -3.66 5.17 -27.67
N GLN A 534 -2.69 4.26 -27.74
CA GLN A 534 -1.30 4.62 -28.06
C GLN A 534 -1.15 5.35 -29.41
N LYS A 535 -1.94 5.00 -30.43
CA LYS A 535 -1.90 5.68 -31.75
C LYS A 535 -2.45 7.11 -31.72
N MET A 536 -3.16 7.50 -30.66
CA MET A 536 -3.66 8.87 -30.48
C MET A 536 -2.57 9.83 -30.00
N PHE A 537 -1.42 9.32 -29.58
CA PHE A 537 -0.32 10.11 -29.03
C PHE A 537 0.88 10.10 -29.96
N SER A 538 1.53 11.25 -30.09
CA SER A 538 2.78 11.39 -30.83
C SER A 538 3.96 10.73 -30.09
N GLU A 539 5.01 10.37 -30.83
CA GLU A 539 6.26 9.82 -30.29
C GLU A 539 6.83 10.73 -29.18
N MET A 540 6.75 12.04 -29.37
CA MET A 540 7.21 13.04 -28.40
C MET A 540 6.34 13.02 -27.13
N THR A 541 5.02 12.96 -27.28
CA THR A 541 4.09 12.90 -26.13
C THR A 541 4.34 11.64 -25.31
N LEU A 542 4.52 10.48 -25.95
CA LEU A 542 4.82 9.22 -25.26
C LEU A 542 6.14 9.29 -24.48
N LYS A 543 7.18 9.93 -25.04
CA LYS A 543 8.46 10.14 -24.35
C LYS A 543 8.36 11.10 -23.16
N VAL A 544 7.60 12.19 -23.29
CA VAL A 544 7.34 13.12 -22.18
C VAL A 544 6.62 12.40 -21.03
N VAL A 545 5.57 11.64 -21.36
CA VAL A 545 4.79 10.87 -20.38
C VAL A 545 5.65 9.80 -19.68
N LEU A 546 6.51 9.11 -20.43
CA LEU A 546 7.52 8.20 -19.88
C LEU A 546 8.47 8.93 -18.92
N ALA A 547 9.02 10.08 -19.32
CA ALA A 547 9.93 10.86 -18.48
C ALA A 547 9.26 11.31 -17.18
N ILE A 548 8.04 11.87 -17.25
CA ILE A 548 7.24 12.24 -16.07
C ILE A 548 7.06 11.05 -15.14
N THR A 549 6.83 9.85 -15.68
CA THR A 549 6.71 8.63 -14.87
C THR A 549 8.01 8.26 -14.19
N LEU A 550 9.14 8.33 -14.89
CA LEU A 550 10.43 8.07 -14.28
C LEU A 550 10.73 9.06 -13.14
N PHE A 551 10.44 10.35 -13.33
CA PHE A 551 10.57 11.35 -12.26
C PHE A 551 9.60 11.09 -11.09
N PHE A 552 8.35 10.73 -11.36
CA PHE A 552 7.40 10.32 -10.33
C PHE A 552 7.93 9.14 -9.50
N LEU A 553 8.52 8.14 -10.16
CA LEU A 553 9.13 6.99 -9.50
C LEU A 553 10.32 7.39 -8.63
N PHE A 554 11.15 8.34 -9.08
CA PHE A 554 12.24 8.90 -8.28
C PHE A 554 11.73 9.50 -6.96
N PHE A 555 10.73 10.39 -7.00
CA PHE A 555 10.17 10.97 -5.77
C PHE A 555 9.60 9.90 -4.84
N ARG A 556 8.97 8.86 -5.42
CA ARG A 556 8.46 7.72 -4.66
C ARG A 556 9.56 6.89 -4.01
N PHE A 557 10.70 6.68 -4.66
CA PHE A 557 11.83 5.97 -4.07
C PHE A 557 12.48 6.74 -2.92
N PHE A 558 12.56 8.07 -3.02
CA PHE A 558 13.11 8.93 -1.98
C PHE A 558 12.14 9.29 -0.85
N LYS A 559 10.89 8.81 -0.89
CA LYS A 559 9.81 9.18 0.06
C LYS A 559 9.67 10.70 0.19
N ILE A 560 9.91 11.42 -0.89
CA ILE A 560 9.66 12.86 -0.99
C ILE A 560 8.19 12.98 -1.39
N GLU A 561 7.35 13.29 -0.42
CA GLU A 561 5.91 13.46 -0.66
C GLU A 561 5.66 14.91 -1.10
N ILE A 562 5.70 15.15 -2.41
CA ILE A 562 5.38 16.47 -3.00
C ILE A 562 3.94 16.94 -2.67
N TRP A 563 3.12 16.04 -2.12
CA TRP A 563 1.68 16.21 -1.97
C TRP A 563 1.33 16.12 -0.48
N ILE A 564 1.36 17.26 0.20
CA ILE A 564 0.68 17.51 1.48
C ILE A 564 -0.48 18.46 1.21
#